data_AF-A0A6B2LMX7-F1
#
_entry.id   AF-A0A6B2LMX7-F1
#
_cell.length_a   1.000
_cell.length_b   1.000
_cell.length_c   1.000
_cell.angle_alpha   90.00
_cell.angle_beta   90.00
_cell.angle_gamma   90.00
#
_symmetry.space_group_name_H-M   'P 1'
#
loop_
_entity.id
_entity.type
_entity.pdbx_description
1 polymer ?
#
loop_
_entity_poly.entity_id
_entity_poly.type
_entity_poly.pdbx_seq_one_letter_code
_entity_poly.pdbx_strand_id
1 'polypeptide(L)'
;MDSSGFILQLKTKYPNYTMDNQGQSGWNTQKWIDHFKQGFLSSYDSTVKLFTIFLGANDAATVGNPQHVDVAVYKNNLKSMIQTINSKFPGSSIILITPPFVINTNSFGRLWEVTENYKNAMIQVGDETGIKVLDTWAA
;
A
#
# COMPACT_ATOMS: atom_id res chain seq x y z
N MET A 1 0.30 1.26 24.08
CA MET A 1 0.82 1.06 22.71
C MET A 1 1.16 -0.41 22.61
N ASP A 2 0.45 -1.17 21.80
CA ASP A 2 0.71 -2.60 21.66
C ASP A 2 2.13 -2.82 21.15
N SER A 3 2.87 -3.68 21.85
CA SER A 3 4.25 -4.06 21.55
C SER A 3 4.37 -5.04 20.37
N SER A 4 3.43 -5.02 19.41
CA SER A 4 3.18 -6.15 18.49
C SER A 4 2.79 -5.78 17.05
N GLY A 5 3.19 -4.62 16.51
CA GLY A 5 2.95 -4.30 15.09
C GLY A 5 3.64 -5.27 14.12
N PHE A 6 3.04 -5.52 12.95
CA PHE A 6 3.55 -6.54 12.00
C PHE A 6 5.00 -6.28 11.55
N ILE A 7 5.40 -5.00 11.39
CA ILE A 7 6.78 -4.63 11.05
C ILE A 7 7.75 -5.03 12.17
N LEU A 8 7.35 -4.89 13.43
CA LEU A 8 8.16 -5.32 14.57
C LEU A 8 8.27 -6.85 14.59
N GLN A 9 7.18 -7.57 14.33
CA GLN A 9 7.20 -9.03 14.22
C GLN A 9 8.12 -9.51 13.07
N LEU A 10 8.08 -8.83 11.91
CA LEU A 10 8.98 -9.11 10.80
C LEU A 10 10.44 -8.83 11.17
N LYS A 11 10.72 -7.73 11.87
CA LYS A 11 12.07 -7.40 12.34
C LYS A 11 12.61 -8.47 13.30
N THR A 12 11.77 -8.97 14.22
CA THR A 12 12.15 -10.06 15.13
C THR A 12 12.39 -11.38 14.39
N LYS A 13 11.54 -11.70 13.39
CA LYS A 13 11.65 -12.95 12.61
C LYS A 13 12.80 -12.93 11.60
N TYR A 14 13.15 -11.76 11.07
CA TYR A 14 14.16 -11.57 10.04
C TYR A 14 15.23 -10.55 10.50
N PRO A 15 16.03 -10.88 11.54
CA PRO A 15 16.92 -9.91 12.19
C PRO A 15 18.07 -9.42 11.30
N ASN A 16 18.39 -10.15 10.22
CA ASN A 16 19.44 -9.78 9.27
C ASN A 16 18.96 -8.74 8.23
N TYR A 17 17.67 -8.38 8.24
CA TYR A 17 17.10 -7.37 7.35
C TYR A 17 16.70 -6.13 8.14
N THR A 18 17.06 -4.97 7.62
CA THR A 18 16.56 -3.69 8.12
C THR A 18 15.14 -3.47 7.63
N MET A 19 14.22 -3.20 8.55
CA MET A 19 12.86 -2.81 8.25
C MET A 19 12.74 -1.30 8.32
N ASP A 20 12.31 -0.67 7.23
CA ASP A 20 12.05 0.77 7.17
C ASP A 20 10.55 1.03 7.03
N ASN A 21 9.94 1.58 8.08
CA ASN A 21 8.50 1.87 8.10
C ASN A 21 8.26 3.28 7.59
N GLN A 22 7.75 3.36 6.36
CA GLN A 22 7.41 4.62 5.71
C GLN A 22 5.92 4.94 5.79
N GLY A 23 5.13 4.17 6.54
CA GLY A 23 3.69 4.38 6.71
C GLY A 23 3.36 5.77 7.29
N GLN A 24 2.54 6.53 6.56
CA GLN A 24 2.08 7.85 6.97
C GLN A 24 0.59 7.81 7.31
N SER A 25 0.24 8.19 8.54
CA SER A 25 -1.15 8.16 9.01
C SER A 25 -2.06 9.02 8.13
N GLY A 26 -3.18 8.45 7.68
CA GLY A 26 -4.17 9.12 6.87
C GLY A 26 -3.77 9.39 5.41
N TRP A 27 -2.61 8.92 4.95
CA TRP A 27 -2.23 9.07 3.54
C TRP A 27 -2.97 8.07 2.64
N ASN A 28 -3.45 8.57 1.50
CA ASN A 28 -4.04 7.80 0.41
C ASN A 28 -3.00 7.65 -0.72
N THR A 29 -3.34 6.94 -1.79
CA THR A 29 -2.41 6.74 -2.91
C THR A 29 -2.04 8.03 -3.64
N GLN A 30 -2.90 9.04 -3.64
CA GLN A 30 -2.62 10.31 -4.29
C GLN A 30 -1.44 11.04 -3.61
N LYS A 31 -1.45 11.14 -2.27
CA LYS A 31 -0.33 11.72 -1.51
C LYS A 31 0.97 10.97 -1.73
N TRP A 32 0.91 9.64 -1.80
CA TRP A 32 2.07 8.80 -2.08
C TRP A 32 2.65 9.03 -3.48
N ILE A 33 1.80 9.17 -4.49
CA ILE A 33 2.24 9.50 -5.85
C ILE A 33 2.94 10.85 -5.90
N ASP A 34 2.41 11.86 -5.22
CA ASP A 34 3.04 13.18 -5.19
C ASP A 34 4.38 13.12 -4.43
N HIS A 35 4.49 12.30 -3.39
CA HIS A 35 5.75 12.08 -2.69
C HIS A 35 6.79 11.32 -3.54
N PHE A 36 6.36 10.34 -4.34
CA PHE A 36 7.22 9.66 -5.31
C PHE A 36 7.77 10.65 -6.35
N LYS A 37 6.93 11.55 -6.87
CA LYS A 37 7.34 12.61 -7.80
C LYS A 37 8.34 13.60 -7.19
N GLN A 38 8.27 13.82 -5.88
CA GLN A 38 9.22 14.65 -5.13
C GLN A 38 10.56 13.95 -4.84
N GLY A 39 10.75 12.72 -5.32
CA GLY A 39 12.02 12.01 -5.19
C GLY A 39 12.16 11.23 -3.88
N PHE A 40 11.06 10.80 -3.27
CA PHE A 40 11.07 9.93 -2.08
C PHE A 40 12.08 8.77 -2.19
N LEU A 41 12.13 8.11 -3.35
CA LEU A 41 13.01 6.96 -3.57
C LEU A 41 14.50 7.35 -3.70
N SER A 42 14.88 8.62 -3.66
CA SER A 42 16.27 9.10 -3.87
C SER A 42 17.21 8.81 -2.70
N SER A 43 16.68 8.61 -1.50
CA SER A 43 17.48 8.20 -0.33
C SER A 43 17.74 6.69 -0.26
N TYR A 44 17.19 5.90 -1.18
CA TYR A 44 17.34 4.45 -1.21
C TYR A 44 18.24 4.00 -2.37
N ASP A 45 18.90 2.86 -2.18
CA ASP A 45 19.79 2.24 -3.17
C ASP A 45 19.39 0.78 -3.47
N SER A 46 20.23 0.07 -4.23
CA SER A 46 19.99 -1.32 -4.66
C SER A 46 20.09 -2.35 -3.52
N THR A 47 20.39 -1.93 -2.29
CA THR A 47 20.35 -2.82 -1.12
C THR A 47 18.92 -3.19 -0.71
N VAL A 48 17.92 -2.37 -1.06
CA VAL A 48 16.51 -2.69 -0.78
C VAL A 48 16.10 -3.97 -1.51
N LYS A 49 15.69 -5.00 -0.77
CA LYS A 49 15.33 -6.30 -1.36
C LYS A 49 13.83 -6.49 -1.61
N LEU A 50 13.00 -5.79 -0.84
CA LEU A 50 11.56 -5.92 -0.90
C LEU A 50 10.89 -4.58 -0.61
N PHE A 51 9.97 -4.19 -1.49
CA PHE A 51 9.00 -3.14 -1.25
C PHE A 51 7.64 -3.76 -0.95
N THR A 52 6.93 -3.20 0.03
CA THR A 52 5.54 -3.54 0.30
C THR A 52 4.67 -2.31 0.10
N ILE A 53 3.58 -2.43 -0.66
CA ILE A 53 2.59 -1.36 -0.83
C ILE A 53 1.31 -1.81 -0.15
N PHE A 54 1.03 -1.22 1.02
CA PHE A 54 -0.14 -1.51 1.83
C PHE A 54 -1.02 -0.26 1.94
N LEU A 55 -1.78 0.02 0.87
CA LEU A 55 -2.57 1.24 0.69
C LEU A 55 -3.98 0.93 0.17
N GLY A 56 -4.91 1.86 0.34
CA GLY A 56 -6.28 1.76 -0.17
C GLY A 56 -7.38 1.98 0.87
N ALA A 57 -7.08 1.80 2.16
CA ALA A 57 -8.11 1.99 3.21
C ALA A 57 -8.54 3.45 3.39
N ASN A 58 -7.62 4.40 3.14
CA ASN A 58 -7.95 5.82 3.15
C ASN A 58 -8.60 6.27 1.84
N ASP A 59 -8.14 5.72 0.72
CA ASP A 59 -8.73 5.91 -0.62
C ASP A 59 -10.21 5.48 -0.62
N ALA A 60 -10.54 4.40 0.10
CA ALA A 60 -11.87 3.86 0.29
C ALA A 60 -12.77 4.64 1.27
N ALA A 61 -12.35 5.83 1.73
CA ALA A 61 -13.26 6.71 2.46
C ALA A 61 -14.50 7.04 1.61
N THR A 62 -15.65 7.28 2.24
CA THR A 62 -16.88 7.64 1.52
C THR A 62 -16.70 8.89 0.66
N VAL A 63 -17.41 8.95 -0.47
CA VAL A 63 -17.39 10.11 -1.38
C VAL A 63 -17.69 11.40 -0.61
N GLY A 64 -16.90 12.44 -0.88
CA GLY A 64 -16.94 13.72 -0.15
C GLY A 64 -15.96 13.80 1.03
N ASN A 65 -15.41 12.67 1.48
CA ASN A 65 -14.29 12.68 2.43
C ASN A 65 -13.00 13.16 1.72
N PRO A 66 -12.18 14.05 2.31
CA PRO A 66 -10.93 14.53 1.71
C PRO A 66 -9.89 13.44 1.39
N GLN A 67 -10.02 12.27 1.99
CA GLN A 67 -9.11 11.14 1.76
C GLN A 67 -9.56 10.24 0.59
N HIS A 68 -10.81 10.39 0.14
CA HIS A 68 -11.36 9.59 -0.94
C HIS A 68 -10.54 9.76 -2.23
N VAL A 69 -10.26 8.64 -2.90
CA VAL A 69 -9.63 8.61 -4.23
C VAL A 69 -10.46 7.69 -5.10
N ASP A 70 -10.87 8.14 -6.27
CA ASP A 70 -11.63 7.30 -7.21
C ASP A 70 -10.88 6.00 -7.54
N VAL A 71 -11.60 4.89 -7.69
CA VAL A 71 -11.01 3.55 -7.89
C VAL A 71 -10.12 3.49 -9.14
N ALA A 72 -10.47 4.17 -10.23
CA ALA A 72 -9.64 4.21 -11.43
C ALA A 72 -8.33 4.97 -11.18
N VAL A 73 -8.39 6.08 -10.43
CA VAL A 73 -7.21 6.86 -10.02
C VAL A 73 -6.33 6.03 -9.08
N TYR A 74 -6.92 5.33 -8.11
CA TYR A 74 -6.23 4.40 -7.22
C TYR A 74 -5.44 3.34 -8.00
N LYS A 75 -6.06 2.67 -8.99
CA LYS A 75 -5.37 1.69 -9.84
C LYS A 75 -4.19 2.28 -10.59
N ASN A 76 -4.37 3.46 -11.19
CA ASN A 76 -3.30 4.15 -11.92
C ASN A 76 -2.15 4.57 -11.00
N ASN A 77 -2.47 5.00 -9.77
CA ASN A 77 -1.48 5.32 -8.75
C ASN A 77 -0.66 4.07 -8.36
N LEU A 78 -1.31 2.93 -8.12
CA LEU A 78 -0.61 1.68 -7.84
C LEU A 78 0.34 1.29 -8.98
N LYS A 79 -0.14 1.28 -10.23
CA LYS A 79 0.69 0.97 -11.41
C LYS A 79 1.89 1.92 -11.54
N SER A 80 1.67 3.21 -11.30
CA SER A 80 2.73 4.22 -11.39
C SER A 80 3.80 4.01 -10.30
N MET A 81 3.40 3.70 -9.07
CA MET A 81 4.34 3.35 -7.99
C MET A 81 5.14 2.08 -8.33
N ILE A 82 4.48 1.02 -8.81
CA ILE A 82 5.11 -0.24 -9.25
C ILE A 82 6.15 0.04 -10.34
N GLN A 83 5.75 0.76 -11.39
CA GLN A 83 6.64 1.08 -12.52
C GLN A 83 7.86 1.88 -12.05
N THR A 84 7.65 2.86 -11.16
CA THR A 84 8.74 3.70 -10.63
C THR A 84 9.73 2.86 -9.82
N ILE A 85 9.24 1.98 -8.94
CA ILE A 85 10.08 1.08 -8.14
C ILE A 85 10.86 0.12 -9.04
N ASN A 86 10.18 -0.58 -9.96
CA ASN A 86 10.83 -1.54 -10.87
C ASN A 86 11.90 -0.87 -11.76
N SER A 87 11.64 0.35 -12.23
CA SER A 87 12.59 1.09 -13.06
C SER A 87 13.84 1.49 -12.29
N LYS A 88 13.69 1.88 -11.02
CA LYS A 88 14.80 2.34 -10.17
C LYS A 88 15.55 1.19 -9.49
N PHE A 89 14.84 0.13 -9.12
CA PHE A 89 15.36 -1.00 -8.36
C PHE A 89 14.98 -2.34 -9.03
N PRO A 90 15.53 -2.65 -10.22
CA PRO A 90 15.14 -3.82 -11.01
C PRO A 90 15.44 -5.17 -10.33
N GLY A 91 16.29 -5.18 -9.28
CA GLY A 91 16.59 -6.38 -8.49
C GLY A 91 15.75 -6.56 -7.23
N SER A 92 14.84 -5.62 -6.93
CA SER A 92 13.98 -5.68 -5.75
C SER A 92 12.65 -6.37 -6.07
N SER A 93 12.10 -7.11 -5.11
CA SER A 93 10.73 -7.62 -5.21
C SER A 93 9.72 -6.57 -4.75
N ILE A 94 8.50 -6.66 -5.27
CA ILE A 94 7.34 -5.88 -4.80
C ILE A 94 6.24 -6.85 -4.38
N ILE A 95 5.60 -6.57 -3.24
CA ILE A 95 4.36 -7.22 -2.83
C ILE A 95 3.30 -6.14 -2.57
N LEU A 96 2.13 -6.31 -3.16
CA LEU A 96 0.96 -5.51 -2.81
C LEU A 96 0.20 -6.19 -1.66
N ILE A 97 -0.32 -5.41 -0.71
CA ILE A 97 -1.11 -5.92 0.41
C ILE A 97 -2.45 -5.21 0.38
N THR A 98 -3.55 -5.98 0.18
CA THR A 98 -4.88 -5.39 0.01
C THR A 98 -5.29 -4.61 1.25
N PRO A 99 -6.03 -3.47 1.12
CA PRO A 99 -6.53 -2.75 2.28
C PRO A 99 -7.32 -3.69 3.19
N PRO A 100 -7.12 -3.60 4.53
CA PRO A 100 -7.75 -4.53 5.46
C PRO A 100 -9.27 -4.32 5.47
N PHE A 101 -10.01 -5.35 5.87
CA PHE A 101 -11.43 -5.23 6.13
C PHE A 101 -11.69 -4.15 7.20
N VAL A 102 -12.72 -3.34 7.00
CA VAL A 102 -13.13 -2.27 7.94
C VAL A 102 -14.54 -2.54 8.41
N ILE A 103 -14.82 -2.32 9.70
CA ILE A 103 -16.19 -2.48 10.21
C ILE A 103 -16.94 -1.16 9.98
N ASN A 104 -18.17 -1.20 9.47
CA ASN A 104 -18.95 -0.01 9.10
C ASN A 104 -19.19 1.00 10.24
N THR A 105 -19.04 0.58 11.48
CA THR A 105 -19.13 1.45 12.67
C THR A 105 -17.85 2.23 12.97
N ASN A 106 -16.84 2.20 12.09
CA ASN A 106 -15.63 2.97 12.29
C ASN A 106 -15.89 4.49 12.24
N SER A 107 -15.17 5.23 13.08
CA SER A 107 -15.27 6.69 13.18
C SER A 107 -14.68 7.45 11.99
N PHE A 108 -14.11 6.73 11.00
CA PHE A 108 -13.42 7.33 9.87
C PHE A 108 -14.32 7.42 8.63
N GLY A 109 -15.56 6.92 8.65
CA GLY A 109 -16.44 7.00 7.47
C GLY A 109 -15.93 6.13 6.32
N ARG A 110 -15.55 4.89 6.63
CA ARG A 110 -15.28 3.84 5.65
C ARG A 110 -16.36 2.77 5.77
N LEU A 111 -16.68 2.14 4.65
CA LEU A 111 -17.61 1.02 4.60
C LEU A 111 -16.84 -0.20 4.06
N TRP A 112 -17.13 -1.40 4.56
CA TRP A 112 -16.49 -2.61 4.06
C TRP A 112 -16.83 -2.81 2.58
N GLU A 113 -18.07 -2.51 2.19
CA GLU A 113 -18.58 -2.59 0.82
C GLU A 113 -17.76 -1.71 -0.12
N VAL A 114 -17.39 -0.50 0.34
CA VAL A 114 -16.56 0.41 -0.44
C VAL A 114 -15.13 -0.10 -0.50
N THR A 115 -14.58 -0.55 0.63
CA THR A 115 -13.20 -1.06 0.73
C THR A 115 -12.98 -2.31 -0.12
N GLU A 116 -14.00 -3.15 -0.28
CA GLU A 116 -13.97 -4.33 -1.15
C GLU A 116 -13.63 -3.96 -2.60
N ASN A 117 -14.15 -2.84 -3.10
CA ASN A 117 -13.82 -2.36 -4.45
C ASN A 117 -12.33 -2.06 -4.60
N TYR A 118 -11.68 -1.48 -3.59
CA TYR A 118 -10.25 -1.16 -3.61
C TYR A 118 -9.39 -2.41 -3.43
N LYS A 119 -9.83 -3.35 -2.59
CA LYS A 119 -9.22 -4.67 -2.48
C LYS A 119 -9.22 -5.39 -3.83
N ASN A 120 -10.36 -5.47 -4.50
CA ASN A 120 -10.49 -6.12 -5.82
C ASN A 120 -9.70 -5.36 -6.89
N ALA A 121 -9.69 -4.03 -6.85
CA ALA A 121 -8.89 -3.20 -7.75
C ALA A 121 -7.38 -3.46 -7.60
N MET A 122 -6.88 -3.65 -6.36
CA MET A 122 -5.47 -4.00 -6.13
C MET A 122 -5.15 -5.40 -6.68
N ILE A 123 -6.03 -6.39 -6.47
CA ILE A 123 -5.86 -7.73 -7.04
C ILE A 123 -5.75 -7.65 -8.56
N GLN A 124 -6.68 -6.93 -9.20
CA GLN A 124 -6.66 -6.72 -10.64
C GLN A 124 -5.35 -6.05 -11.10
N VAL A 125 -4.83 -5.06 -10.37
CA VAL A 125 -3.53 -4.46 -10.68
C VAL A 125 -2.39 -5.48 -10.56
N GLY A 126 -2.44 -6.33 -9.53
CA GLY A 126 -1.49 -7.44 -9.37
C GLY A 126 -1.48 -8.36 -10.59
N ASP A 127 -2.65 -8.81 -11.04
CA ASP A 127 -2.81 -9.66 -12.23
C ASP A 127 -2.30 -8.96 -13.50
N GLU A 128 -2.68 -7.70 -13.70
CA GLU A 128 -2.28 -6.90 -14.88
C GLU A 128 -0.77 -6.61 -14.93
N THR A 129 -0.09 -6.57 -13.78
CA THR A 129 1.34 -6.22 -13.68
C THR A 129 2.25 -7.41 -13.37
N GLY A 130 1.69 -8.58 -13.07
CA GLY A 130 2.42 -9.76 -12.59
C GLY A 130 2.98 -9.62 -11.17
N ILE A 131 2.57 -8.59 -10.42
CA ILE A 131 3.01 -8.38 -9.03
C ILE A 131 2.16 -9.22 -8.08
N LYS A 132 2.81 -9.90 -7.13
CA LYS A 132 2.12 -10.71 -6.12
C LYS A 132 1.29 -9.83 -5.19
N VAL A 133 0.07 -10.30 -4.89
CA VAL A 133 -0.85 -9.65 -3.97
C VAL A 133 -1.11 -10.56 -2.77
N LEU A 134 -0.92 -10.03 -1.57
CA LEU A 134 -1.38 -10.63 -0.33
C LEU A 134 -2.78 -10.11 -0.03
N ASP A 135 -3.78 -10.97 -0.19
CA ASP A 135 -5.17 -10.66 0.15
C ASP A 135 -5.40 -10.80 1.66
N THR A 136 -5.52 -9.66 2.35
CA THR A 136 -5.75 -9.60 3.80
C THR A 136 -7.12 -10.08 4.24
N TRP A 137 -8.06 -10.30 3.31
CA TRP A 137 -9.42 -10.77 3.62
C TRP A 137 -9.53 -12.30 3.59
N ALA A 138 -8.58 -12.97 2.94
CA ALA A 138 -8.53 -14.42 2.79
C ALA A 138 -7.40 -15.06 3.63
N ALA A 139 -6.73 -14.28 4.47
CA ALA A 139 -5.58 -14.66 5.28
C ALA A 139 -5.97 -15.19 6.67
#